data_AF-A0A6M4B8V3-F1
#
_entry.id   AF-A0A6M4B8V3-F1
#
_cell.length_a   1.000
_cell.length_b   1.000
_cell.length_c   1.000
_cell.angle_alpha   90.00
_cell.angle_beta   90.00
_cell.angle_gamma   90.00
#
_symmetry.space_group_name_H-M   'P 1'
#
loop_
_entity.id
_entity.type
_entity.pdbx_description
1 polymer ?
#
loop_
_entity_poly.entity_id
_entity_poly.type
_entity_poly.pdbx_seq_one_letter_code
_entity_poly.pdbx_strand_id
1 'polypeptide(L)'
;MNILMLTGIIIMTITMIIMSMASLLSKKSIIDREKSTPFECGFDPFYKARIPFSLKFFLVAVIFLIFDVEIAIIMPTMMSMKSSDPMQWGVSFTIVIVILLVGLYYEWIQGSLEWTT
;
A
#
# COMPACT_ATOMS: atom_id res chain seq x y z
N MET A 1 10.46 25.01 15.34
CA MET A 1 9.78 24.08 14.42
C MET A 1 10.47 22.73 14.58
N ASN A 2 9.77 21.67 15.04
CA ASN A 2 10.38 20.34 15.16
C ASN A 2 11.01 19.94 13.81
N ILE A 3 12.15 19.25 13.83
CA ILE A 3 12.88 18.81 12.62
C ILE A 3 11.94 18.14 11.61
N LEU A 4 11.01 17.31 12.10
CA LEU A 4 10.00 16.63 11.28
C LEU A 4 9.06 17.60 10.54
N MET A 5 8.65 18.68 11.20
CA MET A 5 7.83 19.71 10.58
C MET A 5 8.63 20.52 9.56
N LEU A 6 9.91 20.79 9.84
CA LEU A 6 10.80 21.48 8.90
C LEU A 6 11.01 20.65 7.62
N THR A 7 11.30 19.35 7.75
CA THR A 7 11.49 18.45 6.60
C THR A 7 10.22 18.31 5.77
N GLY A 8 9.05 18.19 6.41
CA GLY A 8 7.77 18.11 5.70
C GLY A 8 7.48 19.35 4.87
N ILE A 9 7.73 20.54 5.42
CA ILE A 9 7.53 21.81 4.70
C ILE A 9 8.50 21.92 3.52
N ILE A 10 9.77 21.55 3.69
CA ILE A 10 10.77 21.59 2.61
C ILE A 10 10.37 20.66 1.44
N ILE A 11 9.90 19.45 1.71
CA ILE A 11 9.49 18.50 0.65
C ILE A 11 8.26 19.03 -0.11
N MET A 12 7.27 19.57 0.61
CA MET A 12 6.08 20.14 0.01
C MET A 12 6.40 21.37 -0.85
N THR A 13 7.29 22.26 -0.40
CA THR A 13 7.66 23.44 -1.19
C THR A 13 8.42 23.05 -2.46
N ILE A 14 9.36 22.10 -2.38
CA ILE A 14 10.12 21.62 -3.54
C ILE A 14 9.18 21.01 -4.59
N THR A 15 8.27 20.11 -4.19
CA THR A 15 7.33 19.46 -5.12
C THR A 15 6.41 20.47 -5.80
N MET A 16 5.91 21.48 -5.07
CA MET A 16 5.08 22.55 -5.64
C MET A 16 5.87 23.45 -6.62
N ILE A 17 7.13 23.76 -6.33
CA ILE A 17 7.99 24.53 -7.24
C ILE A 17 8.22 23.75 -8.53
N ILE A 18 8.55 22.46 -8.45
CA ILE A 18 8.79 21.62 -9.63
C ILE A 18 7.52 21.50 -10.49
N MET A 19 6.36 21.24 -9.86
CA MET A 19 5.08 21.14 -10.58
C MET A 19 4.69 22.46 -11.25
N SER A 20 4.87 23.59 -10.57
CA SER A 20 4.56 24.91 -11.15
C SER A 20 5.50 25.25 -12.29
N MET A 21 6.81 25.05 -12.15
CA MET A 21 7.78 25.23 -13.24
C MET A 21 7.46 24.34 -14.43
N ALA A 22 7.16 23.05 -14.22
CA ALA A 22 6.79 22.13 -15.30
C ALA A 22 5.55 22.63 -16.06
N SER A 23 4.54 23.13 -15.34
CA SER A 23 3.33 23.67 -15.97
C SER A 23 3.59 24.98 -16.75
N LEU A 24 4.42 25.88 -16.22
CA LEU A 24 4.75 27.17 -16.84
C LEU A 24 5.66 27.01 -18.06
N LEU A 25 6.64 26.11 -17.99
CA LEU A 25 7.56 25.81 -19.09
C LEU A 25 6.90 24.93 -20.15
N SER A 26 5.85 24.18 -19.81
CA SER A 26 5.16 23.33 -20.77
C SER A 26 4.50 24.17 -21.87
N LYS A 27 4.96 23.98 -23.11
CA LYS A 27 4.32 24.54 -24.30
C LYS A 27 3.05 23.73 -24.58
N LYS A 28 1.99 23.92 -23.79
CA LYS A 28 0.69 23.33 -24.07
C LYS A 28 0.10 24.03 -25.30
N SER A 29 0.05 23.31 -26.41
CA SER A 29 -0.80 23.70 -27.53
C SER A 29 -2.26 23.70 -27.08
N ILE A 30 -3.05 24.56 -27.72
CA ILE A 30 -4.52 24.65 -27.69
C ILE A 30 -5.16 23.31 -27.34
N ILE A 31 -6.15 23.35 -26.44
CA ILE A 31 -6.92 22.21 -25.96
C ILE A 31 -7.45 21.43 -27.18
N ASP A 32 -6.77 20.35 -27.52
CA ASP A 32 -7.11 19.47 -28.63
C ASP A 32 -7.79 18.23 -28.03
N ARG A 33 -8.97 17.90 -28.55
CA ARG A 33 -9.78 16.77 -28.06
C ARG A 33 -9.02 15.46 -28.19
N GLU A 34 -8.25 15.29 -29.27
CA GLU A 34 -7.49 14.06 -29.51
C GLU A 34 -6.28 13.91 -28.58
N LYS A 35 -5.84 14.98 -27.90
CA LYS A 35 -4.83 14.91 -26.84
C LYS A 35 -5.44 14.62 -25.47
N SER A 36 -6.75 14.83 -25.31
CA SER A 36 -7.47 14.56 -24.06
C SER A 36 -8.20 13.21 -24.08
N THR A 37 -8.19 12.47 -25.19
CA THR A 37 -8.68 11.10 -25.28
C THR A 37 -7.67 10.09 -24.72
N PRO A 38 -8.13 8.94 -24.16
CA PRO A 38 -7.26 7.88 -23.72
C PRO A 38 -6.45 7.28 -24.87
N PHE A 39 -5.18 6.99 -24.64
CA PHE A 39 -4.31 6.36 -25.63
C PHE A 39 -4.40 4.83 -25.54
N GLU A 40 -5.03 4.18 -26.54
CA GLU A 40 -5.06 2.72 -26.70
C GLU A 40 -4.30 2.31 -27.97
N CYS A 41 -2.99 2.56 -27.98
CA CYS A 41 -2.09 2.25 -29.11
C CYS A 41 -2.48 2.93 -30.45
N GLY A 42 -3.12 4.10 -30.39
CA GLY A 42 -3.58 4.84 -31.56
C GLY A 42 -4.99 4.49 -32.03
N PHE A 43 -5.70 3.62 -31.31
CA PHE A 43 -7.11 3.32 -31.53
C PHE A 43 -7.99 4.00 -30.50
N ASP A 44 -9.25 4.23 -30.86
CA ASP A 44 -10.29 4.59 -29.91
C ASP A 44 -10.53 3.42 -28.94
N PRO A 45 -10.73 3.70 -27.65
CA PRO A 45 -10.82 2.64 -26.66
C PRO A 45 -12.04 1.75 -26.87
N PHE A 46 -11.81 0.44 -27.02
CA PHE A 46 -12.89 -0.54 -27.23
C PHE A 46 -13.78 -0.70 -26.00
N TYR A 47 -13.20 -0.54 -24.81
CA TYR A 47 -13.88 -0.61 -23.53
C TYR A 47 -13.53 0.60 -22.67
N LYS A 48 -14.39 0.92 -21.70
CA LYS A 48 -14.03 1.89 -20.67
C LYS A 48 -12.89 1.31 -19.82
N ALA A 49 -11.97 2.16 -19.37
CA ALA A 49 -10.85 1.76 -18.50
C ALA A 49 -11.26 1.04 -17.20
N ARG A 50 -12.53 1.19 -16.76
CA ARG A 50 -13.09 0.49 -15.60
C ARG A 50 -13.78 -0.80 -16.04
N ILE A 51 -12.98 -1.81 -16.35
CA ILE A 51 -13.44 -3.18 -16.56
C ILE A 51 -13.52 -3.93 -15.21
N PRO A 52 -14.37 -4.96 -15.09
CA PRO A 52 -14.33 -5.84 -13.93
C PRO A 52 -12.93 -6.43 -13.78
N PHE A 53 -12.37 -6.23 -12.58
CA PHE A 53 -11.03 -6.64 -12.23
C PHE A 53 -11.02 -8.05 -11.66
N SER A 54 -9.85 -8.71 -11.66
CA SER A 54 -9.76 -10.08 -11.15
C SER A 54 -9.96 -10.10 -9.63
N LEU A 55 -10.78 -11.04 -9.16
CA LEU A 55 -11.07 -11.19 -7.73
C LEU A 55 -9.84 -11.61 -6.91
N LYS A 56 -8.83 -12.22 -7.54
CA LYS A 56 -7.61 -12.66 -6.87
C LYS A 56 -6.78 -11.48 -6.35
N PHE A 57 -6.59 -10.45 -7.16
CA PHE A 57 -5.89 -9.26 -6.71
C PHE A 57 -6.63 -8.52 -5.59
N PHE A 58 -7.97 -8.53 -5.63
CA PHE A 58 -8.77 -8.00 -4.52
C PHE A 58 -8.54 -8.81 -3.22
N LEU A 59 -8.50 -10.14 -3.34
CA LEU A 59 -8.27 -11.03 -2.21
C LEU A 59 -6.88 -10.80 -1.58
N VAL A 60 -5.85 -10.62 -2.40
CA VAL A 60 -4.50 -10.26 -1.91
C VAL A 60 -4.50 -8.93 -1.14
N ALA A 61 -5.28 -7.93 -1.59
CA ALA A 61 -5.39 -6.64 -0.88
C ALA A 61 -6.08 -6.78 0.49
N VAL A 62 -7.09 -7.66 0.60
CA VAL A 62 -7.75 -7.96 1.88
C VAL A 62 -6.80 -8.68 2.83
N ILE A 63 -6.08 -9.69 2.34
CA ILE A 63 -5.06 -10.41 3.12
C ILE A 63 -3.98 -9.43 3.63
N PHE A 64 -3.49 -8.53 2.76
CA PHE A 64 -2.52 -7.51 3.17
C PHE A 64 -3.04 -6.60 4.29
N LEU A 65 -4.31 -6.19 4.23
CA LEU A 65 -4.92 -5.37 5.28
C LEU A 65 -4.95 -6.10 6.62
N ILE A 66 -5.31 -7.39 6.63
CA ILE A 66 -5.32 -8.21 7.84
C ILE A 66 -3.90 -8.33 8.41
N PHE A 67 -2.90 -8.64 7.56
CA PHE A 67 -1.49 -8.70 8.00
C PHE A 67 -0.97 -7.37 8.57
N ASP A 68 -1.40 -6.23 8.04
CA ASP A 68 -1.02 -4.92 8.58
C ASP A 68 -1.55 -4.71 10.01
N VAL A 69 -2.80 -5.12 10.27
CA VAL A 69 -3.39 -5.10 11.63
C VAL A 69 -2.65 -6.05 12.57
N GLU A 70 -2.26 -7.22 12.10
CA GLU A 70 -1.49 -8.19 12.89
C GLU A 70 -0.11 -7.63 13.30
N ILE A 71 0.60 -6.95 12.38
CA ILE A 71 1.86 -6.28 12.69
C ILE A 71 1.66 -5.15 13.70
N ALA A 72 0.55 -4.40 13.60
CA ALA A 72 0.21 -3.37 14.57
C ALA A 72 0.00 -3.94 15.99
N ILE A 73 -0.45 -5.19 16.12
CA ILE A 73 -0.58 -5.89 17.42
C ILE A 73 0.80 -6.35 17.93
N ILE A 74 1.71 -6.78 17.04
CA ILE A 74 3.06 -7.22 17.42
C ILE A 74 3.89 -6.05 17.99
N MET A 75 3.80 -4.84 17.41
CA MET A 75 4.66 -3.72 17.80
C MET A 75 4.62 -3.39 19.31
N PRO A 76 3.43 -3.24 19.95
CA PRO A 76 3.31 -3.00 21.38
C PRO A 76 3.91 -4.12 22.25
N THR A 77 3.81 -5.38 21.82
CA THR A 77 4.40 -6.51 22.57
C THR A 77 5.92 -6.41 22.64
N MET A 78 6.57 -5.88 21.60
CA MET A 78 8.02 -5.65 21.61
C MET A 78 8.41 -4.54 22.59
N MET A 79 7.55 -3.54 22.79
CA MET A 79 7.78 -2.50 23.78
C MET A 79 7.58 -3.00 25.21
N SER A 80 6.64 -3.92 25.46
CA SER A 80 6.38 -4.48 26.79
C SER A 80 7.49 -5.39 27.32
N MET A 81 8.41 -5.88 26.47
CA MET A 81 9.59 -6.67 26.90
C MET A 81 10.33 -6.04 28.09
N LYS A 82 10.42 -4.70 28.11
CA LYS A 82 11.21 -3.97 29.10
C LYS A 82 10.51 -3.84 30.46
N SER A 83 9.19 -4.00 30.51
CA SER A 83 8.38 -3.75 31.71
C SER A 83 7.79 -5.01 32.35
N SER A 84 7.68 -6.12 31.61
CA SER A 84 7.14 -7.39 32.09
C SER A 84 8.21 -8.44 32.40
N ASP A 85 7.84 -9.46 33.19
CA ASP A 85 8.68 -10.63 33.42
C ASP A 85 9.00 -11.36 32.08
N PRO A 86 10.28 -11.65 31.77
CA PRO A 86 10.68 -12.25 30.49
C PRO A 86 10.02 -13.59 30.20
N MET A 87 9.70 -14.39 31.22
CA MET A 87 9.04 -15.70 31.01
C MET A 87 7.58 -15.52 30.58
N GLN A 88 6.82 -14.69 31.28
CA GLN A 88 5.42 -14.38 30.93
C GLN A 88 5.32 -13.68 29.57
N TRP A 89 6.26 -12.77 29.30
CA TRP A 89 6.37 -12.12 28.00
C TRP A 89 6.63 -13.14 26.87
N GLY A 90 7.60 -14.04 27.05
CA GLY A 90 7.92 -15.05 26.04
C GLY A 90 6.74 -15.98 25.73
N VAL A 91 6.00 -16.41 26.75
CA VAL A 91 4.79 -17.25 26.55
C VAL A 91 3.70 -16.50 25.78
N SER A 92 3.40 -15.25 26.14
CA SER A 92 2.38 -14.47 25.41
C SER A 92 2.80 -14.17 23.96
N PHE A 93 4.07 -13.82 23.72
CA PHE A 93 4.59 -13.55 22.39
C PHE A 93 4.57 -14.79 21.48
N THR A 94 4.97 -15.95 22.02
CA THR A 94 4.92 -17.22 21.28
C THR A 94 3.50 -17.63 20.92
N ILE A 95 2.52 -17.44 21.82
CA ILE A 95 1.11 -17.69 21.52
C ILE A 95 0.64 -16.83 20.35
N VAL A 96 0.96 -15.52 20.36
CA VAL A 96 0.59 -14.61 19.27
C VAL A 96 1.21 -15.09 17.95
N ILE A 97 2.50 -15.41 17.90
CA ILE A 97 3.16 -15.89 16.69
C ILE A 97 2.52 -17.18 16.16
N VAL A 98 2.21 -18.15 17.03
CA VAL A 98 1.62 -19.42 16.61
C VAL A 98 0.25 -19.20 15.96
N ILE A 99 -0.59 -18.32 16.53
CA ILE A 99 -1.91 -18.01 15.96
C ILE A 99 -1.75 -17.43 14.55
N LEU A 100 -0.82 -16.50 14.35
CA LEU A 100 -0.56 -15.87 13.06
C LEU A 100 -0.05 -16.88 12.01
N LEU A 101 0.88 -17.76 12.40
CA LEU A 101 1.40 -18.80 11.51
C LEU A 101 0.32 -19.80 11.09
N VAL A 102 -0.58 -20.17 12.00
CA VAL A 102 -1.71 -21.06 11.68
C VAL A 102 -2.68 -20.38 10.71
N GLY A 103 -2.97 -19.09 10.90
CA GLY A 103 -3.80 -18.30 9.98
C GLY A 103 -3.22 -18.28 8.55
N LEU A 104 -1.93 -17.94 8.43
CA LEU A 104 -1.23 -17.93 7.14
C LEU A 104 -1.23 -19.32 6.48
N TYR A 105 -0.99 -20.38 7.26
CA TYR A 105 -0.99 -21.75 6.73
C TYR A 105 -2.37 -22.17 6.20
N TYR A 106 -3.44 -21.78 6.90
CA TYR A 106 -4.81 -22.02 6.44
C TYR A 106 -5.11 -21.30 5.11
N GLU A 107 -4.72 -20.03 5.00
CA GLU A 107 -4.89 -19.26 3.75
C GLU A 107 -4.13 -19.89 2.58
N TRP A 108 -2.90 -20.36 2.82
CA TRP A 108 -2.11 -21.02 1.80
C TRP A 108 -2.79 -22.31 1.30
N ILE A 109 -3.29 -23.15 2.19
CA ILE A 109 -4.02 -24.37 1.79
C ILE A 109 -5.25 -24.05 0.95
N GLN A 110 -5.93 -22.92 1.21
CA GLN A 110 -7.08 -22.49 0.42
C GLN A 110 -6.72 -21.99 -0.99
N GLY A 111 -5.43 -21.95 -1.35
CA GLY A 111 -4.97 -21.49 -2.67
C GLY A 111 -5.21 -20.00 -2.91
N SER A 112 -5.46 -19.22 -1.85
CA SER A 112 -5.71 -17.78 -1.93
C SER A 112 -4.49 -17.00 -2.45
N LEU A 113 -3.30 -17.55 -2.18
CA LEU A 113 -1.99 -17.01 -2.55
C LEU A 113 -1.49 -17.54 -3.91
N GLU A 114 -2.20 -18.50 -4.52
CA GLU A 114 -1.76 -19.11 -5.78
C GLU A 114 -2.20 -18.30 -6.99
N TRP A 115 -1.23 -17.99 -7.85
CA TRP A 115 -1.45 -17.37 -9.14
C TRP A 115 -1.96 -18.43 -10.10
N THR A 116 -3.14 -18.18 -10.68
CA THR A 116 -3.56 -18.92 -11.88
C THR A 116 -2.85 -18.30 -13.05
N THR A 117 -2.00 -19.08 -13.70
CA THR A 117 -1.51 -18.80 -15.05
C THR A 117 -2.64 -18.89 -16.06
#